data_AF-A0A9Q7EC20-F1
#
_entry.id   AF-A0A9Q7EC20-F1
#
_cell.length_a   1.000
_cell.length_b   1.000
_cell.length_c   1.000
_cell.angle_alpha   90.00
_cell.angle_beta   90.00
_cell.angle_gamma   90.00
#
_symmetry.space_group_name_H-M   'P 1'
#
loop_
_entity.id
_entity.type
_entity.pdbx_description
1 polymer ?
#
loop_
_entity_poly.entity_id
_entity_poly.type
_entity_poly.pdbx_seq_one_letter_code
_entity_poly.pdbx_strand_id
1 'polypeptide(L)'
;MKLARFFMVLFGLLTLPVLGQSTTYTPDMMVGHRAYGYTHTISHKLSDKLTLQNLVLFDAEYEEDTHNIFFIRNTIAYKLPKNFILNAGFGVKNPGKFASVYLQYQVKRKDFQLIYGVGTTYQKGFTLEQSLLVEYTPQITQEWQGLFRISAVGNVDRHEYTRGFQHIRIGMKKDKITMGVAANLEQFAMSWDHFENYGVFVKVTL
;
A
#
# COMPACT_ATOMS: atom_id res chain seq x y z
N MET A 1 20.88 -18.27 -30.45
CA MET A 1 19.47 -17.90 -30.77
C MET A 1 18.44 -19.04 -30.61
N LYS A 2 18.80 -20.33 -30.71
CA LYS A 2 17.81 -21.43 -30.58
C LYS A 2 17.31 -21.69 -29.15
N LEU A 3 18.10 -21.39 -28.12
CA LEU A 3 17.73 -21.61 -26.71
C LEU A 3 16.67 -20.63 -26.18
N ALA A 4 16.73 -19.36 -26.61
CA ALA A 4 15.80 -18.31 -26.17
C ALA A 4 14.36 -18.53 -26.67
N ARG A 5 14.20 -19.12 -27.85
CA ARG A 5 12.88 -19.49 -28.40
C ARG A 5 12.25 -20.65 -27.64
N PHE A 6 13.06 -21.59 -27.16
CA PHE A 6 12.57 -22.71 -26.34
C PHE A 6 12.04 -22.23 -24.98
N PHE A 7 12.74 -21.28 -24.34
CA PHE A 7 12.26 -20.66 -23.10
C PHE A 7 10.98 -19.82 -23.27
N MET A 8 10.84 -19.10 -24.39
CA MET A 8 9.58 -18.38 -24.69
C MET A 8 8.39 -19.31 -24.89
N VAL A 9 8.60 -20.45 -25.56
CA VAL A 9 7.54 -21.46 -25.76
C VAL A 9 7.21 -22.16 -24.44
N LEU A 10 8.20 -22.42 -23.58
CA LEU A 10 7.99 -23.02 -22.25
C LEU A 10 7.21 -22.09 -21.31
N PHE A 11 7.47 -20.78 -21.34
CA PHE A 11 6.69 -19.78 -20.59
C PHE A 11 5.27 -19.60 -21.15
N GLY A 12 5.08 -19.73 -22.47
CA GLY A 12 3.77 -19.66 -23.11
C GLY A 12 2.86 -20.87 -22.84
N LEU A 13 3.42 -22.03 -22.47
CA LEU A 13 2.66 -23.26 -22.19
C LEU A 13 2.24 -23.42 -20.71
N LEU A 14 2.67 -22.53 -19.81
CA LEU A 14 2.34 -22.59 -18.39
C LEU A 14 1.10 -21.78 -17.97
N THR A 15 0.38 -21.17 -18.92
CA THR A 15 -0.87 -20.45 -18.63
C THR A 15 -2.06 -21.41 -18.59
N LEU A 16 -2.01 -22.43 -17.74
CA LEU A 16 -3.23 -23.10 -17.31
C LEU A 16 -3.89 -22.20 -16.26
N PRO A 17 -5.17 -21.80 -16.43
CA PRO A 17 -5.88 -21.07 -15.39
C PRO A 17 -6.03 -21.99 -14.18
N VAL A 18 -5.13 -21.82 -13.20
CA VAL A 18 -5.19 -22.55 -11.94
C VAL A 18 -6.34 -21.96 -11.13
N LEU A 19 -7.27 -22.82 -10.74
CA LEU A 19 -8.35 -22.49 -9.80
C LEU A 19 -7.73 -21.87 -8.54
N GLY A 20 -8.04 -20.60 -8.26
CA GLY A 20 -7.50 -19.84 -7.12
C GLY A 20 -6.85 -18.50 -7.45
N GLN A 21 -6.72 -18.18 -8.75
CA GLN A 21 -6.30 -16.86 -9.18
C GLN A 21 -7.43 -15.84 -9.02
N SER A 22 -7.13 -14.74 -8.34
CA SER A 22 -8.04 -13.61 -8.15
C SER A 22 -7.25 -12.32 -8.20
N THR A 23 -7.77 -11.34 -8.93
CA THR A 23 -7.22 -10.01 -9.00
C THR A 23 -8.16 -9.06 -8.29
N THR A 24 -7.64 -8.26 -7.36
CA THR A 24 -8.37 -7.16 -6.74
C THR A 24 -7.70 -5.85 -7.12
N TYR A 25 -8.51 -4.83 -7.43
CA TYR A 25 -8.01 -3.48 -7.67
C TYR A 25 -8.69 -2.51 -6.71
N THR A 26 -7.89 -1.74 -5.98
CA THR A 26 -8.41 -0.87 -4.92
C THR A 26 -7.87 0.56 -5.05
N PRO A 27 -8.41 1.37 -5.97
CA PRO A 27 -8.11 2.80 -6.03
C PRO A 27 -8.75 3.56 -4.86
N ASP A 28 -8.04 4.57 -4.37
CA ASP A 28 -8.40 5.49 -3.30
C ASP A 28 -7.94 6.88 -3.73
N MET A 29 -8.91 7.73 -4.05
CA MET A 29 -8.71 9.10 -4.52
C MET A 29 -9.11 10.07 -3.43
N MET A 30 -8.36 11.15 -3.28
CA MET A 30 -8.60 12.21 -2.32
C MET A 30 -8.46 13.57 -3.00
N VAL A 31 -9.43 14.45 -2.76
CA VAL A 31 -9.32 15.86 -3.08
C VAL A 31 -9.18 16.59 -1.75
N GLY A 32 -8.01 17.19 -1.53
CA GLY A 32 -7.68 17.87 -0.30
C GLY A 32 -7.64 19.39 -0.44
N HIS A 33 -7.21 20.07 0.61
CA HIS A 33 -7.00 21.52 0.57
C HIS A 33 -5.64 21.90 -0.06
N ARG A 34 -4.65 21.00 -0.02
CA ARG A 34 -3.29 21.24 -0.54
C ARG A 34 -3.02 20.50 -1.86
N ALA A 35 -3.49 19.26 -1.96
CA ALA A 35 -3.08 18.34 -3.04
C ALA A 35 -4.17 17.33 -3.42
N TYR A 36 -4.09 16.82 -4.64
CA TYR A 36 -4.74 15.57 -5.03
C TYR A 36 -3.96 14.38 -4.46
N GLY A 37 -4.63 13.53 -3.70
CA GLY A 37 -4.10 12.24 -3.27
C GLY A 37 -4.64 11.12 -4.14
N TYR A 38 -3.77 10.21 -4.58
CA TYR A 38 -4.19 9.00 -5.28
C TYR A 38 -3.35 7.83 -4.78
N THR A 39 -4.01 6.75 -4.40
CA THR A 39 -3.33 5.46 -4.23
C THR A 39 -4.12 4.37 -4.92
N HIS A 40 -3.43 3.35 -5.42
CA HIS A 40 -4.10 2.11 -5.74
C HIS A 40 -3.27 0.92 -5.32
N THR A 41 -3.95 -0.19 -5.04
CA THR A 41 -3.31 -1.49 -4.91
C THR A 41 -3.95 -2.46 -5.89
N ILE A 42 -3.13 -3.06 -6.75
CA ILE A 42 -3.50 -4.24 -7.52
C ILE A 42 -2.91 -5.44 -6.79
N SER A 43 -3.73 -6.41 -6.38
CA SER A 43 -3.26 -7.68 -5.82
C SER A 43 -3.72 -8.83 -6.69
N HIS A 44 -2.78 -9.66 -7.14
CA HIS A 44 -3.04 -10.85 -7.93
C HIS A 44 -2.56 -12.09 -7.17
N LYS A 45 -3.50 -12.92 -6.74
CA LYS A 45 -3.21 -14.18 -6.06
C LYS A 45 -2.75 -15.22 -7.09
N LEU A 46 -1.50 -15.67 -7.00
CA LEU A 46 -0.97 -16.73 -7.86
C LEU A 46 -1.27 -18.12 -7.31
N SER A 47 -1.31 -18.26 -5.97
CA SER A 47 -1.66 -19.48 -5.26
C SER A 47 -2.15 -19.16 -3.85
N ASP A 48 -2.52 -20.17 -3.05
CA ASP A 48 -2.91 -19.99 -1.65
C ASP A 48 -1.83 -19.38 -0.76
N LYS A 49 -0.56 -19.43 -1.20
CA LYS A 49 0.57 -18.87 -0.46
C LYS A 49 1.20 -17.66 -1.15
N LEU A 50 1.09 -17.54 -2.47
CA LEU A 50 1.83 -16.53 -3.23
C LEU A 50 0.90 -15.48 -3.81
N THR A 51 1.21 -14.19 -3.57
CA THR A 51 0.48 -13.04 -4.11
C THR A 51 1.46 -12.04 -4.70
N LEU A 52 1.16 -11.53 -5.90
CA LEU A 52 1.83 -10.37 -6.47
C LEU A 52 1.02 -9.12 -6.15
N GLN A 53 1.70 -8.04 -5.79
CA GLN A 53 1.05 -6.77 -5.48
C GLN A 53 1.77 -5.63 -6.19
N ASN A 54 1.00 -4.68 -6.71
CA ASN A 54 1.48 -3.39 -7.17
C ASN A 54 0.78 -2.30 -6.35
N LEU A 55 1.56 -1.48 -5.67
CA LEU A 55 1.11 -0.31 -4.94
C LEU A 55 1.61 0.93 -5.68
N VAL A 56 0.71 1.85 -5.98
CA VAL A 56 1.03 3.18 -6.49
C VAL A 56 0.48 4.21 -5.54
N LEU A 57 1.26 5.26 -5.28
CA LEU A 57 0.89 6.43 -4.52
C LEU A 57 1.38 7.67 -5.25
N PHE A 58 0.47 8.62 -5.42
CA PHE A 58 0.71 9.98 -5.87
C PHE A 58 0.10 10.95 -4.85
N ASP A 59 0.84 12.00 -4.52
CA ASP A 59 0.33 13.20 -3.87
C ASP A 59 0.81 14.37 -4.73
N ALA A 60 -0.12 15.12 -5.32
CA ALA A 60 0.17 16.15 -6.31
C ALA A 60 -0.45 17.48 -5.87
N GLU A 61 0.40 18.45 -5.55
CA GLU A 61 0.02 19.80 -5.10
C GLU A 61 -0.72 20.58 -6.20
N TYR A 62 -1.58 21.52 -5.80
CA TYR A 62 -2.36 22.33 -6.75
C TYR A 62 -1.59 23.47 -7.40
N GLU A 63 -0.73 24.13 -6.62
CA GLU A 63 -0.08 25.38 -7.01
C GLU A 63 1.43 25.20 -7.23
N GLU A 64 2.12 24.54 -6.30
CA GLU A 64 3.58 24.36 -6.34
C GLU A 64 3.94 22.89 -6.50
N ASP A 65 4.79 22.49 -7.45
CA ASP A 65 5.19 21.08 -7.64
C ASP A 65 6.36 20.64 -6.72
N THR A 66 6.50 21.29 -5.56
CA THR A 66 7.70 21.18 -4.71
C THR A 66 7.73 19.92 -3.84
N HIS A 67 6.57 19.47 -3.36
CA HIS A 67 6.46 18.36 -2.41
C HIS A 67 5.65 17.19 -2.97
N ASN A 68 5.52 17.11 -4.30
CA ASN A 68 4.84 16.01 -4.95
C ASN A 68 5.44 14.67 -4.53
N ILE A 69 4.60 13.70 -4.16
CA ILE A 69 5.04 12.35 -3.80
C ILE A 69 4.76 11.44 -4.99
N PHE A 70 5.77 10.66 -5.36
CA PHE A 70 5.61 9.56 -6.29
C PHE A 70 6.20 8.30 -5.70
N PHE A 71 5.41 7.22 -5.67
CA PHE A 71 5.84 5.94 -5.16
C PHE A 71 5.16 4.80 -5.91
N ILE A 72 5.97 3.90 -6.47
CA ILE A 72 5.52 2.65 -7.06
C ILE A 72 6.29 1.51 -6.40
N ARG A 73 5.60 0.50 -5.89
CA ARG A 73 6.19 -0.73 -5.36
C ARG A 73 5.53 -1.95 -5.99
N ASN A 74 6.35 -2.85 -6.52
CA ASN A 74 5.94 -4.20 -6.85
C ASN A 74 6.43 -5.14 -5.76
N THR A 75 5.55 -5.97 -5.22
CA THR A 75 5.82 -6.86 -4.10
C THR A 75 5.41 -8.28 -4.44
N ILE A 76 6.28 -9.23 -4.10
CA ILE A 76 5.95 -10.65 -4.00
C ILE A 76 5.73 -10.95 -2.52
N ALA A 77 4.54 -11.45 -2.19
CA ALA A 77 4.12 -11.78 -0.83
C ALA A 77 3.94 -13.30 -0.69
N TYR A 78 4.64 -13.90 0.28
CA TYR A 78 4.55 -15.32 0.61
C TYR A 78 3.94 -15.52 2.00
N LYS A 79 2.79 -16.19 2.05
CA LYS A 79 2.07 -16.51 3.28
C LYS A 79 2.79 -17.61 4.07
N LEU A 80 3.17 -17.26 5.28
CA LEU A 80 3.74 -18.14 6.29
C LEU A 80 2.65 -18.62 7.27
N PRO A 81 2.93 -19.64 8.10
CA PRO A 81 2.03 -20.03 9.19
C PRO A 81 1.77 -18.89 10.18
N LYS A 82 0.72 -19.02 11.01
CA LYS A 82 0.42 -18.09 12.12
C LYS A 82 0.22 -16.63 11.67
N ASN A 83 -0.36 -16.43 10.49
CA ASN A 83 -0.70 -15.12 9.90
C ASN A 83 0.49 -14.21 9.58
N PHE A 84 1.69 -14.79 9.45
CA PHE A 84 2.84 -14.05 8.92
C PHE A 84 2.85 -14.06 7.40
N ILE A 85 3.37 -13.00 6.80
CA ILE A 85 3.57 -12.85 5.36
C ILE A 85 4.96 -12.27 5.17
N LEU A 86 5.83 -13.00 4.46
CA LEU A 86 7.12 -12.48 4.04
C LEU A 86 6.94 -11.74 2.72
N ASN A 87 7.41 -10.50 2.65
CA ASN A 87 7.31 -9.65 1.49
C ASN A 87 8.71 -9.33 0.97
N ALA A 88 8.88 -9.40 -0.34
CA ALA A 88 10.03 -8.85 -1.04
C ALA A 88 9.52 -7.96 -2.15
N GLY A 89 9.96 -6.70 -2.18
CA GLY A 89 9.47 -5.74 -3.15
C GLY A 89 10.55 -4.81 -3.67
N PHE A 90 10.33 -4.27 -4.86
CA PHE A 90 11.19 -3.28 -5.48
C PHE A 90 10.32 -2.21 -6.13
N GLY A 91 10.89 -1.03 -6.30
CA GLY A 91 10.10 0.11 -6.70
C GLY A 91 10.91 1.34 -7.03
N VAL A 92 10.16 2.39 -7.33
CA VAL A 92 10.67 3.74 -7.57
C VAL A 92 9.92 4.67 -6.65
N LYS A 93 10.64 5.56 -5.97
CA LYS A 93 10.06 6.66 -5.21
C LYS A 93 10.90 7.90 -5.40
N ASN A 94 10.35 9.10 -5.29
CA ASN A 94 11.17 10.29 -5.42
C ASN A 94 12.11 10.47 -4.20
N PRO A 95 13.45 10.60 -4.39
CA PRO A 95 14.24 10.34 -5.60
C PRO A 95 14.84 8.91 -5.67
N GLY A 96 14.59 8.19 -6.77
CA GLY A 96 15.31 6.96 -7.14
C GLY A 96 14.58 5.62 -6.92
N LYS A 97 15.35 4.55 -7.01
CA LYS A 97 14.87 3.16 -6.93
C LYS A 97 15.16 2.57 -5.55
N PHE A 98 14.30 1.68 -5.09
CA PHE A 98 14.50 0.98 -3.83
C PHE A 98 14.16 -0.50 -3.94
N ALA A 99 14.72 -1.30 -3.04
CA ALA A 99 14.33 -2.67 -2.78
C ALA A 99 14.06 -2.85 -1.30
N SER A 100 13.12 -3.72 -0.95
CA SER A 100 12.66 -3.91 0.42
C SER A 100 12.37 -5.38 0.70
N VAL A 101 12.66 -5.81 1.92
CA VAL A 101 12.24 -7.12 2.44
C VAL A 101 11.67 -6.88 3.83
N TYR A 102 10.44 -7.33 4.06
CA TYR A 102 9.76 -7.10 5.32
C TYR A 102 8.85 -8.26 5.71
N LEU A 103 8.78 -8.51 7.00
CA LEU A 103 7.84 -9.45 7.59
C LEU A 103 6.60 -8.69 8.02
N GLN A 104 5.44 -9.23 7.67
CA GLN A 104 4.14 -8.67 8.00
C GLN A 104 3.37 -9.65 8.87
N TYR A 105 2.78 -9.17 9.95
CA TYR A 105 1.78 -9.87 10.73
C TYR A 105 0.40 -9.31 10.43
N GLN A 106 -0.59 -10.19 10.27
CA GLN A 106 -1.94 -9.80 9.88
C GLN A 106 -2.99 -10.43 10.79
N VAL A 107 -3.97 -9.64 11.23
CA VAL A 107 -5.20 -10.12 11.85
C VAL A 107 -6.35 -9.62 11.00
N LYS A 108 -7.18 -10.54 10.50
CA LYS A 108 -8.43 -10.20 9.79
C LYS A 108 -9.60 -10.88 10.47
N ARG A 109 -10.58 -10.08 10.87
CA ARG A 109 -11.89 -10.46 11.38
C ARG A 109 -12.96 -9.87 10.45
N LYS A 110 -14.23 -10.14 10.72
CA LYS A 110 -15.36 -9.70 9.86
C LYS A 110 -15.41 -8.18 9.66
N ASP A 111 -15.16 -7.43 10.72
CA ASP A 111 -15.29 -5.97 10.79
C ASP A 111 -13.98 -5.28 11.18
N PHE A 112 -12.90 -6.02 11.40
CA PHE A 112 -11.64 -5.48 11.89
C PHE A 112 -10.44 -6.10 11.17
N GLN A 113 -9.49 -5.24 10.80
CA GLN A 113 -8.22 -5.63 10.20
C GLN A 113 -7.07 -4.88 10.87
N LEU A 114 -6.04 -5.63 11.23
CA LEU A 114 -4.75 -5.13 11.66
C LEU A 114 -3.68 -5.73 10.74
N ILE A 115 -2.80 -4.88 10.24
CA ILE A 115 -1.58 -5.28 9.55
C ILE A 115 -0.44 -4.49 10.19
N TYR A 116 0.59 -5.20 10.62
CA TYR A 116 1.84 -4.60 11.06
C TYR A 116 2.99 -5.20 10.25
N GLY A 117 3.86 -4.37 9.69
CA GLY A 117 5.01 -4.79 8.91
C GLY A 117 6.28 -4.17 9.44
N VAL A 118 7.36 -4.94 9.49
CA VAL A 118 8.70 -4.46 9.84
C VAL A 118 9.73 -5.12 8.93
N GLY A 119 10.68 -4.34 8.45
CA GLY A 119 11.74 -4.86 7.60
C GLY A 119 12.72 -3.79 7.19
N THR A 120 13.47 -4.07 6.12
CA THR A 120 14.49 -3.15 5.64
C THR A 120 14.23 -2.72 4.21
N THR A 121 14.51 -1.46 3.94
CA THR A 121 14.49 -0.87 2.61
C THR A 121 15.89 -0.34 2.28
N TYR A 122 16.41 -0.75 1.12
CA TYR A 122 17.67 -0.28 0.56
C TYR A 122 17.42 0.68 -0.62
N GLN A 123 18.06 1.86 -0.57
CA GLN A 123 18.02 2.85 -1.66
C GLN A 123 19.38 3.53 -1.86
N LYS A 124 19.85 4.29 -0.86
CA LYS A 124 21.21 4.86 -0.76
C LYS A 124 21.90 4.42 0.54
N GLY A 125 21.45 3.30 1.09
CA GLY A 125 21.70 2.85 2.45
C GLY A 125 20.52 2.02 2.94
N PHE A 126 20.74 1.27 4.02
CA PHE A 126 19.69 0.50 4.67
C PHE A 126 18.92 1.36 5.66
N THR A 127 17.60 1.30 5.56
CA THR A 127 16.65 1.88 6.51
C THR A 127 15.81 0.75 7.09
N LEU A 128 15.39 0.88 8.35
CA LEU A 128 14.34 0.09 8.97
C LEU A 128 13.00 0.73 8.60
N GLU A 129 12.17 0.01 7.86
CA GLU A 129 10.81 0.42 7.50
C GLU A 129 9.82 -0.30 8.43
N GLN A 130 8.96 0.47 9.07
CA GLN A 130 7.82 -0.01 9.85
C GLN A 130 6.53 0.49 9.21
N SER A 131 5.52 -0.37 9.15
CA SER A 131 4.20 -0.05 8.62
C SER A 131 3.11 -0.58 9.53
N LEU A 132 2.02 0.17 9.63
CA LEU A 132 0.83 -0.17 10.38
C LEU A 132 -0.39 0.16 9.54
N LEU A 133 -1.37 -0.73 9.51
CA LEU A 133 -2.70 -0.49 9.00
C LEU A 133 -3.70 -1.05 10.00
N VAL A 134 -4.56 -0.19 10.52
CA VAL A 134 -5.72 -0.57 11.33
C VAL A 134 -6.95 -0.11 10.57
N GLU A 135 -7.90 -1.02 10.37
CA GLU A 135 -9.18 -0.73 9.72
C GLU A 135 -10.31 -1.37 10.52
N TYR A 136 -11.32 -0.57 10.89
CA TYR A 136 -12.52 -1.01 11.57
C TYR A 136 -13.75 -0.58 10.74
N THR A 137 -14.63 -1.55 10.44
CA THR A 137 -15.78 -1.40 9.54
C THR A 137 -17.08 -1.94 10.16
N PRO A 138 -17.57 -1.31 11.25
CA PRO A 138 -18.76 -1.76 11.95
C PRO A 138 -19.98 -1.70 11.03
N GLN A 139 -20.88 -2.67 11.17
CA GLN A 139 -22.18 -2.63 10.50
C GLN A 139 -23.05 -1.56 11.17
N ILE A 140 -23.54 -0.59 10.40
CA ILE A 140 -24.44 0.47 10.88
C ILE A 140 -25.88 0.12 10.51
N THR A 141 -26.08 -0.35 9.28
CA THR A 141 -27.37 -0.87 8.79
C THR A 141 -27.12 -2.16 7.98
N GLN A 142 -28.16 -2.71 7.34
CA GLN A 142 -27.99 -3.87 6.46
C GLN A 142 -27.14 -3.58 5.21
N GLU A 143 -27.10 -2.32 4.76
CA GLU A 143 -26.39 -1.91 3.53
C GLU A 143 -25.13 -1.09 3.80
N TRP A 144 -25.05 -0.44 4.97
CA TRP A 144 -24.00 0.53 5.28
C TRP A 144 -23.10 0.05 6.40
N GLN A 145 -21.79 0.13 6.15
CA GLN A 145 -20.75 -0.02 7.16
C GLN A 145 -20.12 1.34 7.46
N GLY A 146 -19.76 1.59 8.72
CA GLY A 146 -18.83 2.66 9.06
C GLY A 146 -17.43 2.31 8.59
N LEU A 147 -16.54 3.31 8.55
CA LEU A 147 -15.12 3.12 8.32
C LEU A 147 -14.31 4.01 9.25
N PHE A 148 -13.38 3.39 9.97
CA PHE A 148 -12.28 4.04 10.66
C PHE A 148 -10.99 3.36 10.22
N ARG A 149 -10.10 4.09 9.55
CA ARG A 149 -8.84 3.53 9.06
C ARG A 149 -7.68 4.45 9.37
N ILE A 150 -6.62 3.87 9.89
CA ILE A 150 -5.33 4.50 10.11
C ILE A 150 -4.29 3.67 9.39
N SER A 151 -3.48 4.30 8.55
CA SER A 151 -2.31 3.71 7.91
C SER A 151 -1.10 4.57 8.26
N ALA A 152 -0.03 3.97 8.74
CA ALA A 152 1.20 4.69 9.07
C ALA A 152 2.41 3.95 8.51
N VAL A 153 3.42 4.69 8.04
CA VAL A 153 4.73 4.17 7.64
C VAL A 153 5.80 5.06 8.23
N GLY A 154 6.83 4.48 8.84
CA GLY A 154 7.98 5.19 9.37
C GLY A 154 9.27 4.53 8.94
N ASN A 155 10.24 5.33 8.52
CA ASN A 155 11.58 4.89 8.14
C ASN A 155 12.62 5.47 9.08
N VAL A 156 13.49 4.61 9.59
CA VAL A 156 14.59 4.99 10.51
C VAL A 156 15.89 4.48 9.92
N ASP A 157 16.94 5.28 9.94
CA ASP A 157 18.30 4.82 9.63
C ASP A 157 19.14 4.69 10.91
N ARG A 158 20.45 4.55 10.81
CA ARG A 158 21.31 4.39 12.01
C ARG A 158 21.41 5.63 12.88
N HIS A 159 21.02 6.80 12.37
CA HIS A 159 21.26 8.11 12.98
C HIS A 159 19.94 8.76 13.36
N GLU A 160 18.90 8.64 12.51
CA GLU A 160 17.67 9.40 12.69
C GLU A 160 16.42 8.71 12.14
N TYR A 161 15.27 9.20 12.61
CA TYR A 161 14.02 9.05 11.87
C TYR A 161 14.15 9.85 10.57
N THR A 162 13.87 9.23 9.43
CA THR A 162 14.12 9.84 8.12
C THR A 162 12.85 10.42 7.50
N ARG A 163 11.74 9.69 7.56
CA ARG A 163 10.45 10.09 6.99
C ARG A 163 9.34 9.20 7.52
N GLY A 164 8.15 9.76 7.65
CA GLY A 164 6.97 8.94 7.73
C GLY A 164 5.68 9.65 7.36
N PHE A 165 4.68 8.80 7.20
CA PHE A 165 3.40 9.13 6.60
C PHE A 165 2.31 8.54 7.45
N GLN A 166 1.22 9.27 7.61
CA GLN A 166 0.03 8.84 8.32
C GLN A 166 -1.18 9.21 7.48
N HIS A 167 -1.95 8.22 7.06
CA HIS A 167 -3.23 8.40 6.38
C HIS A 167 -4.35 7.99 7.31
N ILE A 168 -5.23 8.93 7.61
CA ILE A 168 -6.43 8.72 8.40
C ILE A 168 -7.63 8.84 7.47
N ARG A 169 -8.59 7.92 7.60
CA ARG A 169 -9.85 7.92 6.85
C ARG A 169 -10.99 7.63 7.82
N ILE A 170 -12.01 8.47 7.78
CA ILE A 170 -13.27 8.26 8.51
C ILE A 170 -14.40 8.42 7.51
N GLY A 171 -15.32 7.46 7.45
CA GLY A 171 -16.37 7.50 6.43
C GLY A 171 -17.36 6.36 6.51
N MET A 172 -18.01 6.11 5.37
CA MET A 172 -18.98 5.04 5.20
C MET A 172 -18.65 4.21 3.97
N LYS A 173 -19.03 2.95 4.02
CA LYS A 173 -18.88 1.98 2.95
C LYS A 173 -20.24 1.37 2.61
N LYS A 174 -20.55 1.34 1.32
CA LYS A 174 -21.68 0.63 0.72
C LYS A 174 -21.16 -0.19 -0.45
N ASP A 175 -21.34 -1.51 -0.38
CA ASP A 175 -20.83 -2.46 -1.36
C ASP A 175 -19.33 -2.29 -1.64
N LYS A 176 -18.99 -1.90 -2.87
CA LYS A 176 -17.63 -1.69 -3.37
C LYS A 176 -17.13 -0.26 -3.15
N ILE A 177 -17.99 0.67 -2.78
CA ILE A 177 -17.68 2.10 -2.68
C ILE A 177 -17.53 2.49 -1.22
N THR A 178 -16.50 3.27 -0.93
CA THR A 178 -16.21 3.86 0.36
C THR A 178 -15.98 5.34 0.15
N MET A 179 -16.56 6.18 0.99
CA MET A 179 -16.38 7.63 0.89
C MET A 179 -16.38 8.26 2.28
N GLY A 180 -15.75 9.42 2.41
CA GLY A 180 -15.73 10.16 3.67
C GLY A 180 -14.67 11.24 3.69
N VAL A 181 -14.18 11.53 4.89
CA VAL A 181 -13.13 12.52 5.14
C VAL A 181 -11.78 11.85 5.33
N ALA A 182 -10.73 12.58 4.96
CA ALA A 182 -9.37 12.10 4.91
C ALA A 182 -8.38 13.13 5.48
N ALA A 183 -7.37 12.62 6.16
CA ALA A 183 -6.15 13.36 6.48
C ALA A 183 -4.94 12.56 5.97
N ASN A 184 -4.04 13.21 5.24
CA ASN A 184 -2.71 12.71 4.94
C ASN A 184 -1.73 13.64 5.66
N LEU A 185 -0.94 13.07 6.57
CA LEU A 185 0.05 13.78 7.36
C LEU A 185 1.41 13.20 7.04
N GLU A 186 2.37 14.05 6.77
CA GLU A 186 3.73 13.67 6.45
C GLU A 186 4.72 14.43 7.31
N GLN A 187 5.77 13.73 7.75
CA GLN A 187 6.87 14.30 8.51
C GLN A 187 8.20 13.85 7.90
N PHE A 188 9.09 14.82 7.68
CA PHE A 188 10.46 14.58 7.24
C PHE A 188 11.43 14.79 8.40
N ALA A 189 12.32 13.83 8.62
CA ALA A 189 13.30 13.87 9.69
C ALA A 189 12.67 14.15 11.08
N MET A 190 13.49 14.57 12.05
CA MET A 190 13.01 15.22 13.28
C MET A 190 12.75 16.72 13.05
N SER A 191 12.35 17.14 11.85
CA SER A 191 12.05 18.55 11.58
C SER A 191 10.63 18.91 12.02
N TRP A 192 10.41 20.21 12.22
CA TRP A 192 9.08 20.79 12.44
C TRP A 192 8.31 20.96 11.12
N ASP A 193 8.94 20.65 9.97
CA ASP A 193 8.30 20.71 8.66
C ASP A 193 7.41 19.48 8.49
N HIS A 194 6.11 19.72 8.54
CA HIS A 194 5.08 18.72 8.36
C HIS A 194 4.16 19.16 7.23
N PHE A 195 3.80 18.22 6.36
CA PHE A 195 2.86 18.46 5.28
C PHE A 195 1.55 17.81 5.62
N GLU A 196 0.51 18.61 5.60
CA GLU A 196 -0.84 18.17 5.90
C GLU A 196 -1.69 18.32 4.66
N ASN A 197 -2.57 17.36 4.45
CA ASN A 197 -3.59 17.44 3.43
C ASN A 197 -4.88 16.88 4.04
N TYR A 198 -5.92 17.69 4.07
CA TYR A 198 -7.23 17.35 4.62
C TYR A 198 -8.27 17.50 3.53
N GLY A 199 -9.23 16.59 3.47
CA GLY A 199 -10.17 16.59 2.37
C GLY A 199 -11.20 15.48 2.42
N VAL A 200 -11.78 15.22 1.26
CA VAL A 200 -12.72 14.12 1.05
C VAL A 200 -12.07 13.06 0.18
N PHE A 201 -12.45 11.80 0.40
CA PHE A 201 -11.94 10.68 -0.38
C PHE A 201 -13.06 9.79 -0.89
N VAL A 202 -12.75 9.09 -1.99
CA VAL A 202 -13.54 7.99 -2.54
C VAL A 202 -12.60 6.83 -2.84
N LYS A 203 -12.95 5.66 -2.31
CA LYS A 203 -12.23 4.41 -2.52
C LYS A 203 -13.19 3.37 -3.12
N VAL A 204 -12.72 2.65 -4.12
CA VAL A 204 -13.49 1.59 -4.80
C VAL A 204 -12.73 0.27 -4.66
N THR A 205 -13.42 -0.83 -4.36
CA THR A 205 -12.83 -2.18 -4.31
C THR A 205 -13.42 -3.02 -5.45
N LEU A 206 -12.64 -3.26 -6.51
CA LEU A 206 -13.06 -4.01 -7.68
C LEU A 206 -12.58 -5.46 -7.65
#